data_AF-A0A3N5HWH2-F1
#
_entry.id   AF-A0A3N5HWH2-F1
#
_cell.length_a   1.000
_cell.length_b   1.000
_cell.length_c   1.000
_cell.angle_alpha   90.00
_cell.angle_beta   90.00
_cell.angle_gamma   90.00
#
_symmetry.space_group_name_H-M   'P 1'
#
loop_
_entity.id
_entity.type
_entity.pdbx_description
1 polymer ?
#
loop_
_entity_poly.entity_id
_entity_poly.type
_entity_poly.pdbx_seq_one_letter_code
_entity_poly.pdbx_strand_id
1 'polypeptide(L)'
;MKSEQERAAHGRFVQALQHEHLTCLQPGCGAAMDVTDHTPHLGRIKIYEAECKQCHTKEKITGREQTTPSWDVASITMMAEVHLLHEQPTCPFDDTPITFTSMPNPRRKARYRLSCYYCGRHTEMNWPPPEAKR
;
A
#
# COMPACT_ATOMS: atom_id res chain seq x y z
N MET A 1 12.58 13.35 -9.69
CA MET A 1 12.77 13.45 -8.23
C MET A 1 11.44 13.93 -7.65
N LYS A 2 10.81 13.17 -6.74
CA LYS A 2 9.57 13.59 -6.08
C LYS A 2 9.82 14.90 -5.30
N SER A 3 8.84 15.80 -5.26
CA SER A 3 8.98 17.00 -4.41
C SER A 3 9.05 16.60 -2.92
N GLU A 4 9.55 17.47 -2.06
CA GLU A 4 9.54 17.21 -0.61
C GLU A 4 8.11 17.04 -0.07
N GLN A 5 7.16 17.80 -0.63
CA GLN A 5 5.74 17.68 -0.30
C GLN A 5 5.18 16.32 -0.71
N GLU A 6 5.51 15.83 -1.92
CA GLU A 6 5.08 14.49 -2.37
C GLU A 6 5.68 13.38 -1.50
N ARG A 7 6.94 13.52 -1.06
CA ARG A 7 7.58 12.56 -0.15
C ARG A 7 6.94 12.57 1.23
N ALA A 8 6.63 13.75 1.78
CA ALA A 8 5.93 13.87 3.05
C ALA A 8 4.51 13.28 2.99
N ALA A 9 3.76 13.58 1.93
CA ALA A 9 2.41 13.03 1.72
C ALA A 9 2.43 11.50 1.56
N HIS A 10 3.40 10.96 0.82
CA HIS A 10 3.60 9.53 0.69
C HIS A 10 3.98 8.87 2.02
N GLY A 11 4.87 9.48 2.81
CA GLY A 11 5.21 9.01 4.16
C GLY A 11 3.98 8.92 5.06
N ARG A 12 3.15 9.97 5.10
CA ARG A 12 1.88 9.95 5.86
C ARG A 12 0.93 8.86 5.38
N PHE A 13 0.87 8.62 4.07
CA PHE A 13 0.06 7.54 3.51
C PHE A 13 0.54 6.17 3.98
N VAL A 14 1.86 5.92 3.96
CA VAL A 14 2.44 4.65 4.41
C VAL A 14 2.16 4.41 5.89
N GLN A 15 2.31 5.44 6.72
CA GLN A 15 1.96 5.39 8.15
C GLN A 15 0.49 5.01 8.35
N ALA A 16 -0.43 5.68 7.65
CA ALA A 16 -1.86 5.34 7.70
C ALA A 16 -2.14 3.90 7.22
N LEU A 17 -1.48 3.45 6.15
CA LEU A 17 -1.61 2.10 5.60
C LEU A 17 -1.16 1.01 6.56
N GLN A 18 -0.10 1.27 7.32
CA GLN A 18 0.45 0.33 8.30
C GLN A 18 -0.18 0.49 9.70
N HIS A 19 -1.19 1.36 9.84
CA HIS A 19 -1.83 1.71 11.11
C HIS A 19 -0.84 2.25 12.16
N GLU A 20 0.19 2.96 11.70
CA GLU A 20 1.14 3.65 12.57
C GLU A 20 0.56 4.96 13.13
N HIS A 21 1.20 5.47 14.18
CA HIS A 21 0.77 6.73 14.81
C HIS A 21 1.04 7.94 13.92
N LEU A 22 -0.02 8.68 13.58
CA LEU A 22 0.08 9.98 12.93
C LEU A 22 0.09 11.11 13.97
N THR A 23 0.95 12.10 13.75
CA THR A 23 1.00 13.34 14.52
C THR A 23 0.48 14.52 13.71
N CYS A 24 -0.18 15.45 14.40
CA CYS A 24 -0.73 16.65 13.81
C CYS A 24 0.38 17.60 13.35
N LEU A 25 0.31 18.04 12.09
CA LEU A 25 1.27 18.97 11.48
C LEU A 25 0.91 20.44 11.71
N GLN A 26 -0.20 20.74 12.39
CA GLN A 26 -0.51 22.12 12.73
C GLN A 26 0.57 22.69 13.65
N PRO A 27 1.12 23.89 13.34
CA PRO A 27 2.11 24.54 14.19
C PRO A 27 1.63 24.63 15.64
N GLY A 28 2.44 24.11 16.57
CA GLY A 28 2.16 24.16 18.00
C GLY A 28 1.21 23.07 18.55
N CYS A 29 0.74 22.12 17.73
CA CYS A 29 -0.10 21.02 18.22
C CYS A 29 0.70 19.73 18.46
N GLY A 30 1.18 19.06 17.40
CA GLY A 30 1.96 17.81 17.52
C GLY A 30 1.22 16.61 18.12
N ALA A 31 -0.06 16.74 18.47
CA ALA A 31 -0.83 15.67 19.11
C ALA A 31 -1.10 14.48 18.17
N ALA A 32 -1.41 13.33 18.76
CA ALA A 32 -1.83 12.15 18.02
C ALA A 32 -3.13 12.39 17.24
N MET A 33 -3.26 11.72 16.10
CA MET A 33 -4.44 11.78 15.24
C MET A 33 -5.17 10.43 15.23
N ASP A 34 -6.50 10.48 15.21
CA ASP A 34 -7.34 9.32 14.91
C ASP A 34 -7.48 9.19 13.39
N VAL A 35 -7.33 7.97 12.87
CA VAL A 35 -7.34 7.68 11.43
C VAL A 35 -8.54 6.81 11.09
N THR A 36 -9.34 7.25 10.14
CA THR A 36 -10.51 6.51 9.63
C THR A 36 -10.30 6.16 8.16
N ASP A 37 -10.50 4.89 7.81
CA ASP A 37 -10.47 4.41 6.44
C ASP A 37 -11.82 4.67 5.75
N HIS A 38 -11.80 5.51 4.71
CA HIS A 38 -12.94 5.87 3.86
C HIS A 38 -12.86 5.24 2.47
N THR A 39 -12.00 4.24 2.28
CA THR A 39 -11.81 3.58 1.00
C THR A 39 -13.13 2.90 0.57
N PRO A 40 -13.67 3.23 -0.61
CA PRO A 40 -14.84 2.55 -1.13
C PRO A 40 -14.60 1.04 -1.26
N HIS A 41 -15.67 0.24 -1.23
CA HIS A 41 -15.55 -1.18 -1.50
C HIS A 41 -14.91 -1.41 -2.88
N LEU A 42 -13.87 -2.25 -2.95
CA LEU A 42 -13.04 -2.50 -4.14
C LEU A 42 -12.21 -1.30 -4.63
N GLY A 43 -12.08 -0.25 -3.80
CA GLY A 43 -11.18 0.86 -4.07
C GLY A 43 -9.74 0.38 -4.24
N ARG A 44 -9.13 0.73 -5.38
CA ARG A 44 -7.73 0.38 -5.69
C ARG A 44 -6.74 1.23 -4.91
N ILE A 45 -7.17 2.42 -4.51
CA ILE A 45 -6.37 3.37 -3.76
C ILE A 45 -7.06 3.63 -2.45
N LYS A 46 -6.30 3.57 -1.36
CA LYS A 46 -6.86 3.85 -0.05
C LYS A 46 -7.03 5.35 0.18
N ILE A 47 -8.10 5.70 0.88
CA ILE A 47 -8.44 7.06 1.26
C ILE A 47 -8.68 7.06 2.76
N TYR A 48 -7.93 7.89 3.48
CA TYR A 48 -8.08 8.07 4.91
C TYR A 48 -8.44 9.51 5.23
N GLU A 49 -9.17 9.68 6.32
CA GLU A 49 -9.27 10.95 7.05
C GLU A 49 -8.52 10.77 8.36
N ALA A 50 -7.61 11.69 8.66
CA ALA A 50 -7.00 11.76 9.98
C ALA A 50 -7.47 13.03 10.69
N GLU A 51 -7.93 12.90 11.93
CA GLU A 51 -8.40 14.01 12.76
C GLU A 51 -7.53 14.13 14.01
N CYS A 52 -7.00 15.32 14.28
CA CYS A 52 -6.22 15.59 15.47
C CYS A 52 -7.08 15.56 16.74
N LYS A 53 -6.65 14.82 17.76
CA LYS A 53 -7.35 14.70 19.05
C LYS A 53 -7.44 16.00 19.86
N GLN A 54 -6.63 17.00 19.53
CA GLN A 54 -6.51 18.24 20.31
C GLN A 54 -7.07 19.45 19.57
N CYS A 55 -6.57 19.73 18.35
CA CYS A 55 -7.01 20.91 17.59
C CYS A 55 -8.11 20.60 16.57
N HIS A 56 -8.56 19.34 16.48
CA HIS A 56 -9.60 18.87 15.56
C HIS A 56 -9.33 19.17 14.08
N THR A 57 -8.07 19.47 13.73
CA THR A 57 -7.68 19.61 12.33
C THR A 57 -7.81 18.27 11.65
N LYS A 58 -8.53 18.28 10.52
CA LYS A 58 -8.70 17.14 9.65
C LYS A 58 -7.75 17.24 8.47
N GLU A 59 -7.21 16.12 8.07
CA GLU A 59 -6.46 15.97 6.82
C GLU A 59 -6.97 14.77 6.05
N LYS A 60 -6.94 14.89 4.72
CA LYS A 60 -7.24 13.79 3.81
C LYS A 60 -5.93 13.19 3.32
N ILE A 61 -5.75 11.89 3.51
CA ILE A 61 -4.57 11.14 3.08
C ILE A 61 -5.01 10.16 2.01
N THR A 62 -4.39 10.20 0.84
CA THR A 62 -4.76 9.33 -0.29
C THR A 62 -3.54 9.02 -1.13
N GLY A 63 -3.60 7.89 -1.83
CA GLY A 63 -2.63 7.56 -2.86
C GLY A 63 -2.82 8.37 -4.14
N ARG A 64 -1.89 8.18 -5.08
CA ARG A 64 -1.91 8.81 -6.40
C ARG A 64 -2.01 7.74 -7.48
N GLU A 65 -3.12 7.72 -8.20
CA GLU A 65 -3.33 6.71 -9.24
C GLU A 65 -2.28 6.80 -10.33
N GLN A 66 -1.57 5.70 -10.52
CA GLN A 66 -0.62 5.52 -11.60
C GLN A 66 -0.52 4.03 -11.87
N THR A 67 -1.40 3.50 -12.70
CA THR A 67 -1.47 2.06 -12.99
C THR A 67 -0.61 1.63 -14.17
N THR A 68 -0.08 2.59 -14.93
CA THR A 68 0.75 2.37 -16.12
C THR A 68 2.16 2.91 -15.89
N PRO A 69 3.22 2.14 -16.22
CA PRO A 69 3.18 0.75 -16.69
C PRO A 69 2.77 -0.22 -15.57
N SER A 70 2.31 -1.41 -15.91
CA SER A 70 2.09 -2.49 -14.94
C SER A 70 3.41 -2.97 -14.33
N TRP A 71 3.36 -3.76 -13.27
CA TRP A 71 4.54 -4.50 -12.83
C TRP A 71 4.96 -5.51 -13.89
N ASP A 72 6.26 -5.63 -14.11
CA ASP A 72 6.82 -6.70 -14.94
C ASP A 72 6.93 -8.02 -14.15
N VAL A 73 7.20 -9.11 -14.87
CA VAL A 73 7.29 -10.46 -14.28
C VAL A 73 8.41 -10.57 -13.25
N ALA A 74 9.53 -9.88 -13.48
CA ALA A 74 10.67 -9.87 -12.58
C ALA A 74 10.31 -9.24 -11.23
N SER A 75 9.67 -8.06 -11.25
CA SER A 75 9.18 -7.36 -10.07
C SER A 75 8.18 -8.20 -9.29
N ILE A 76 7.24 -8.85 -9.99
CA ILE A 76 6.24 -9.74 -9.35
C ILE A 76 6.91 -10.91 -8.65
N THR A 77 7.90 -11.52 -9.30
CA THR A 77 8.65 -12.66 -8.75
C THR A 77 9.43 -12.25 -7.50
N MET A 78 10.15 -11.14 -7.56
CA MET A 78 10.90 -10.60 -6.42
C MET A 78 9.98 -10.26 -5.23
N MET A 79 8.84 -9.60 -5.47
CA MET A 79 7.88 -9.30 -4.41
C MET A 79 7.33 -10.58 -3.77
N ALA A 80 7.09 -11.63 -4.56
CA ALA A 80 6.64 -12.92 -4.05
C ALA A 80 7.71 -13.62 -3.21
N GLU A 81 8.97 -13.61 -3.65
CA GLU A 81 10.10 -14.17 -2.89
C GLU A 81 10.27 -13.48 -1.53
N VAL A 82 10.25 -12.15 -1.49
CA VAL A 82 10.31 -11.36 -0.24
C VAL A 82 9.14 -11.71 0.68
N HIS A 83 7.92 -11.80 0.13
CA HIS A 83 6.75 -12.21 0.91
C HIS A 83 6.89 -13.61 1.52
N LEU A 84 7.49 -14.56 0.78
CA LEU A 84 7.70 -15.94 1.25
C LEU A 84 8.79 -16.04 2.33
N LEU A 85 9.70 -15.08 2.38
CA LEU A 85 10.65 -14.91 3.47
C LEU A 85 10.03 -14.23 4.70
N HIS A 86 8.71 -14.00 4.70
CA HIS A 86 7.97 -13.27 5.74
C HIS A 86 8.42 -11.81 5.91
N GLU A 87 9.03 -11.24 4.87
CA GLU A 87 9.36 -9.82 4.80
C GLU A 87 8.26 -9.05 4.06
N GLN A 88 8.24 -7.72 4.21
CA GLN A 88 7.25 -6.85 3.58
C GLN A 88 7.75 -6.36 2.22
N PRO A 89 7.24 -6.89 1.09
CA PRO A 89 7.59 -6.37 -0.22
C PRO A 89 7.01 -4.97 -0.42
N THR A 90 7.71 -4.17 -1.24
CA THR A 90 7.33 -2.80 -1.60
C THR A 90 7.11 -2.66 -3.10
N CYS A 91 6.31 -1.66 -3.47
CA CYS A 91 6.04 -1.34 -4.87
C CYS A 91 7.30 -0.78 -5.53
N PRO A 92 7.76 -1.31 -6.67
CA PRO A 92 8.98 -0.84 -7.33
C PRO A 92 8.88 0.59 -7.90
N PHE A 93 7.67 1.19 -7.93
CA PHE A 93 7.45 2.53 -8.46
C PHE A 93 7.37 3.62 -7.39
N ASP A 94 7.00 3.25 -6.17
CA ASP A 94 6.67 4.22 -5.14
C ASP A 94 7.08 3.82 -3.72
N ASP A 95 7.66 2.62 -3.55
CA ASP A 95 8.13 2.05 -2.28
C ASP A 95 7.02 1.78 -1.24
N THR A 96 5.74 1.86 -1.62
CA THR A 96 4.63 1.53 -0.72
C THR A 96 4.57 0.02 -0.47
N PRO A 97 4.35 -0.42 0.79
CA PRO A 97 4.11 -1.82 1.11
C PRO A 97 3.01 -2.46 0.23
N ILE A 98 3.32 -3.64 -0.31
CA ILE A 98 2.39 -4.43 -1.13
C ILE A 98 1.56 -5.35 -0.24
N THR A 99 0.24 -5.31 -0.43
CA THR A 99 -0.67 -6.23 0.23
C THR A 99 -0.82 -7.51 -0.60
N PHE A 100 -0.61 -8.65 0.04
CA PHE A 100 -0.88 -9.97 -0.51
C PHE A 100 -2.20 -10.51 0.06
N THR A 101 -3.21 -10.64 -0.79
CA THR A 101 -4.50 -11.21 -0.42
C THR A 101 -4.59 -12.64 -0.94
N SER A 102 -4.71 -13.61 -0.03
CA SER A 102 -4.95 -15.01 -0.38
C SER A 102 -6.31 -15.17 -1.05
N MET A 103 -6.33 -15.83 -2.20
CA MET A 103 -7.53 -16.06 -2.99
C MET A 103 -7.86 -17.56 -3.05
N PRO A 104 -9.15 -17.94 -3.10
CA PRO A 104 -9.53 -19.34 -3.30
C PRO A 104 -8.92 -19.93 -4.58
N ASN A 105 -8.37 -21.14 -4.49
CA ASN A 105 -7.82 -21.87 -5.64
C ASN A 105 -8.18 -23.36 -5.59
N PRO A 106 -8.93 -23.88 -6.58
CA PRO A 106 -9.34 -25.29 -6.58
C PRO A 106 -8.19 -26.28 -6.86
N ARG A 107 -7.01 -25.81 -7.28
CA ARG A 107 -5.92 -26.68 -7.76
C ARG A 107 -4.80 -26.96 -6.74
N ARG A 108 -5.07 -26.86 -5.42
CA ARG A 108 -4.07 -26.99 -4.33
C ARG A 108 -2.82 -26.09 -4.47
N LYS A 109 -2.90 -25.03 -5.27
CA LYS A 109 -1.85 -24.01 -5.42
C LYS A 109 -2.26 -22.75 -4.66
N ALA A 110 -1.30 -22.03 -4.11
CA ALA A 110 -1.62 -20.71 -3.55
C ALA A 110 -1.93 -19.74 -4.70
N ARG A 111 -2.98 -18.95 -4.56
CA ARG A 111 -3.30 -17.85 -5.48
C ARG A 111 -3.32 -16.57 -4.65
N TYR A 112 -2.59 -15.56 -5.11
CA TYR A 112 -2.51 -14.28 -4.44
C TYR A 112 -2.95 -13.17 -5.37
N ARG A 113 -3.63 -12.17 -4.79
CA ARG A 113 -3.76 -10.85 -5.38
C ARG A 113 -2.76 -9.93 -4.70
N LEU A 114 -1.86 -9.34 -5.48
CA LEU A 114 -0.91 -8.33 -5.03
C LEU A 114 -1.52 -6.97 -5.31
N SER A 115 -1.44 -6.04 -4.37
CA SER A 115 -2.02 -4.70 -4.52
C SER A 115 -1.14 -3.64 -3.87
N CYS A 116 -0.81 -2.59 -4.62
CA CYS A 116 -0.30 -1.32 -4.09
C CYS A 116 -1.47 -0.36 -3.93
N TYR A 117 -1.84 -0.09 -2.68
CA TYR A 117 -2.94 0.82 -2.36
C TYR A 117 -2.59 2.31 -2.52
N TYR A 118 -1.33 2.64 -2.86
CA TYR A 118 -0.94 4.01 -3.20
C TYR A 118 -1.13 4.30 -4.68
N CYS A 119 -0.48 3.55 -5.58
CA CYS A 119 -0.57 3.79 -7.02
C CYS A 119 -1.72 3.04 -7.72
N GLY A 120 -2.39 2.12 -7.05
CA GLY A 120 -3.52 1.35 -7.58
C GLY A 120 -3.11 0.17 -8.47
N ARG A 121 -1.80 -0.09 -8.64
CA ARG A 121 -1.31 -1.28 -9.33
C ARG A 121 -1.69 -2.54 -8.58
N HIS A 122 -2.15 -3.53 -9.32
CA HIS A 122 -2.44 -4.84 -8.79
C HIS A 122 -2.20 -5.90 -9.86
N THR A 123 -1.97 -7.12 -9.42
CA THR A 123 -1.92 -8.30 -10.29
C THR A 123 -2.37 -9.53 -9.51
N GLU A 124 -2.70 -10.59 -10.23
CA GLU A 124 -2.97 -11.89 -9.63
C GLU A 124 -1.92 -12.89 -10.08
N MET A 125 -1.48 -13.73 -9.15
CA MET A 125 -0.48 -14.75 -9.45
C MET A 125 -0.82 -16.08 -8.77
N ASN A 126 -0.36 -17.16 -9.39
CA ASN A 126 -0.33 -18.48 -8.78
C ASN A 126 1.08 -18.74 -8.25
N TRP A 127 1.19 -19.32 -7.06
CA TRP A 127 2.44 -19.78 -6.50
C TRP A 127 2.45 -21.31 -6.31
N PRO A 128 3.54 -22.01 -6.67
CA PRO A 128 4.70 -21.49 -7.40
C PRO A 128 4.34 -21.09 -8.85
N PRO A 129 5.06 -20.12 -9.44
CA PRO A 129 4.86 -19.72 -10.83
C PRO A 129 5.09 -20.93 -11.76
N PRO A 130 4.36 -21.05 -12.88
CA PRO A 130 4.49 -22.16 -13.82
C PRO A 130 5.94 -22.40 -14.29
N GLU A 131 6.72 -21.34 -14.42
CA GLU A 131 8.11 -21.33 -14.89
C GLU A 131 9.05 -22.03 -13.90
N ALA A 132 8.73 -22.07 -12.59
CA ALA A 132 9.52 -22.73 -11.56
C ALA A 132 9.43 -24.27 -11.58
N LYS A 133 8.62 -24.85 -12.47
CA LYS A 133 8.52 -26.31 -12.68
C LYS A 133 9.50 -26.85 -13.72
N ARG A 134 10.35 -26.01 -14.31
CA ARG A 134 11.34 -26.43 -15.32
C ARG A 134 12.67 -26.77 -14.69
#